data_AF-A0A1G9Z4P7-F1
#
_entry.id   AF-A0A1G9Z4P7-F1
#
_cell.length_a   1.000
_cell.length_b   1.000
_cell.length_c   1.000
_cell.angle_alpha   90.00
_cell.angle_beta   90.00
_cell.angle_gamma   90.00
#
_symmetry.space_group_name_H-M   'P 1'
#
loop_
_entity.id
_entity.type
_entity.pdbx_description
1 polymer ?
#
loop_
_entity_poly.entity_id
_entity_poly.type
_entity_poly.pdbx_seq_one_letter_code
_entity_poly.pdbx_strand_id
1 'polypeptide(L)' 'MQGKKDYQEKLFAQFQLSERIPKNNFYRRLKGAIDLGFLYPLTKGYYGGSGQKSIDPAVFFKLCLVGYLE' A
#
# COMPACT_ATOMS: atom_id res chain seq x y z
N MET A 1 -1.01 -4.77 -15.91
CA MET A 1 -1.66 -3.54 -15.40
C MET A 1 -1.25 -3.36 -13.94
N GLN A 2 -1.19 -2.13 -13.41
CA GLN A 2 -0.68 -1.81 -12.05
C GLN A 2 -1.52 -2.30 -10.85
N GLY A 3 -2.45 -3.26 -11.05
CA GLY A 3 -3.16 -3.97 -9.99
C GLY A 3 -3.56 -3.19 -8.74
N LYS A 4 -3.99 -1.93 -8.91
CA LYS A 4 -4.27 -1.00 -7.82
C LYS A 4 -5.16 -1.65 -6.77
N LYS A 5 -4.72 -1.61 -5.51
CA LYS A 5 -5.45 -2.14 -4.36
C LYS A 5 -6.08 -1.00 -3.58
N ASP A 6 -7.34 -0.72 -3.90
CA ASP A 6 -8.19 0.13 -3.06
C ASP A 6 -8.64 -0.72 -1.85
N TYR A 7 -7.98 -0.53 -0.71
CA TYR A 7 -8.32 -1.22 0.53
C TYR A 7 -9.34 -0.40 1.31
N GLN A 8 -10.48 -1.04 1.60
CA GLN A 8 -11.50 -0.51 2.48
C GLN A 8 -11.74 -1.49 3.63
N GLU A 9 -11.78 -0.98 4.85
CA GLU A 9 -12.11 -1.79 6.02
C GLU A 9 -13.57 -2.22 5.98
N LYS A 10 -13.86 -3.42 6.47
CA LYS A 10 -15.23 -3.91 6.58
C LYS A 10 -15.96 -3.14 7.69
N LEU A 11 -17.02 -2.44 7.32
CA LEU A 11 -17.83 -1.61 8.22
C LEU A 11 -18.49 -2.41 9.37
N PHE A 12 -18.85 -3.67 9.13
CA PHE A 12 -19.58 -4.52 10.08
C PHE A 12 -18.75 -5.68 10.64
N ALA A 13 -17.42 -5.57 10.62
CA ALA A 13 -16.58 -6.57 11.25
C ALA A 13 -16.49 -6.31 12.75
N GLN A 14 -16.76 -7.33 13.56
CA GLN A 14 -16.51 -7.29 15.02
C GLN A 14 -15.03 -7.09 15.36
N PHE A 15 -14.14 -7.32 14.38
CA PHE A 15 -12.70 -7.15 14.51
C PHE A 15 -12.15 -6.31 13.36
N GLN A 16 -11.52 -5.19 13.70
CA GLN A 16 -10.74 -4.35 12.78
C GLN A 16 -9.29 -4.32 13.21
N LEU A 17 -8.38 -4.68 12.29
CA LEU A 17 -6.95 -4.71 12.59
C LEU A 17 -6.42 -3.30 12.88
N SER A 18 -6.95 -2.28 12.19
CA SER A 18 -6.57 -0.89 12.42
C SER A 18 -6.76 -0.49 13.89
N GLU A 19 -7.87 -0.85 14.53
CA GLU A 19 -8.17 -0.49 15.92
C GLU A 19 -7.15 -1.07 16.92
N ARG A 20 -6.50 -2.18 16.59
CA ARG A 20 -5.52 -2.85 17.46
C ARG A 20 -4.10 -2.32 17.32
N ILE A 21 -3.81 -1.53 16.28
CA ILE A 21 -2.49 -0.94 16.09
C ILE A 21 -2.39 0.29 17.01
N PRO A 22 -1.32 0.45 17.83
CA PRO A 22 -1.13 1.62 18.66
C PRO A 22 -1.17 2.93 17.86
N LYS A 23 -1.72 4.01 18.44
CA LYS A 23 -1.78 5.33 17.75
C LYS A 23 -0.40 5.90 17.44
N ASN A 24 0.59 5.60 18.28
CA ASN A 24 1.98 6.01 18.13
C ASN A 24 2.83 5.04 17.29
N ASN A 25 2.23 4.02 16.67
CA ASN A 25 2.94 3.07 15.83
C ASN A 25 3.68 3.80 14.69
N PHE A 26 4.94 3.43 14.48
CA PHE A 26 5.82 4.05 13.50
C PHE A 26 5.23 4.03 12.08
N TYR A 27 4.73 2.87 11.61
CA TYR A 27 4.17 2.73 10.28
C TYR A 27 2.86 3.50 10.08
N ARG A 28 2.08 3.75 11.14
CA ARG A 28 0.92 4.67 11.08
C ARG A 28 1.36 6.10 10.80
N ARG A 29 2.40 6.57 11.48
CA ARG A 29 2.97 7.90 11.25
C ARG A 29 3.60 7.99 9.87
N LEU A 30 4.35 6.96 9.47
CA LEU A 30 4.98 6.88 8.15
C LEU A 30 3.96 6.94 7.01
N LYS A 31 2.84 6.21 7.15
CA LYS A 31 1.73 6.24 6.17
C LYS A 31 1.15 7.65 5.98
N GLY A 32 1.13 8.48 7.03
CA GLY A 32 0.68 9.88 6.94
C GLY A 32 1.75 10.84 6.42
N ALA A 33 3.03 10.49 6.57
CA ALA A 33 4.15 11.35 6.18
C ALA A 33 4.58 11.18 4.71
N ILE A 34 4.31 10.01 4.10
CA ILE A 34 4.75 9.67 2.75
C ILE A 34 3.55 9.35 1.87
N ASP A 35 3.31 10.18 0.86
CA ASP A 35 2.41 9.85 -0.24
C ASP A 35 3.16 9.11 -1.35
N LEU A 36 2.73 7.88 -1.64
CA LEU A 36 3.30 7.02 -2.69
C LEU A 36 2.53 7.12 -4.01
N GLY A 37 1.57 8.02 -4.14
CA GLY A 37 0.76 8.23 -5.36
C GLY A 37 1.61 8.56 -6.60
N PHE A 38 2.76 9.19 -6.42
CA PHE A 38 3.68 9.51 -7.52
C PHE A 38 4.26 8.26 -8.22
N LEU A 39 4.24 7.09 -7.57
CA LEU A 39 4.75 5.85 -8.17
C LEU A 39 3.89 5.35 -9.33
N TYR A 40 2.59 5.64 -9.34
CA TYR A 40 1.70 5.17 -10.41
C TYR A 40 2.10 5.71 -11.79
N PRO A 41 2.21 7.04 -12.02
CA PRO A 41 2.66 7.54 -13.32
C PRO A 41 4.09 7.10 -13.65
N LEU A 42 5.02 7.11 -12.69
CA LEU A 42 6.42 6.75 -12.93
C LEU A 42 6.62 5.30 -13.33
N THR A 43 5.85 4.39 -12.73
CA THR A 43 6.02 2.96 -12.98
C THR A 43 5.14 2.43 -14.11
N LYS A 44 4.23 3.24 -14.67
CA LYS A 44 3.23 2.80 -15.64
C LYS A 44 3.83 2.04 -16.83
N GLY A 45 4.98 2.48 -17.33
CA GLY A 45 5.67 1.86 -18.47
C GLY A 45 6.25 0.47 -18.18
N TYR A 46 6.48 0.12 -16.92
CA TYR A 46 7.03 -1.19 -16.52
C TYR A 46 5.94 -2.25 -16.29
N TYR A 47 4.68 -1.86 -16.35
CA TYR A 47 3.55 -2.76 -16.13
C TYR A 47 2.86 -3.06 -17.47
N GLY A 48 2.55 -4.34 -17.70
CA GLY A 48 1.87 -4.76 -18.93
C GLY A 48 0.51 -4.07 -19.12
N GLY A 49 0.12 -3.82 -20.38
CA GLY A 49 -1.18 -3.21 -20.70
C GLY A 49 -2.36 -4.19 -20.63
N SER A 50 -2.12 -5.49 -20.73
CA SER A 50 -3.14 -6.55 -20.83
C SER A 50 -2.82 -7.74 -19.91
N GLY A 51 -3.76 -8.68 -19.81
CA GLY A 51 -3.61 -9.89 -19.00
C GLY A 51 -3.88 -9.69 -17.51
N GLN A 52 -3.26 -10.53 -16.67
CA GLN A 52 -3.46 -10.49 -15.22
C GLN A 52 -2.91 -9.19 -14.62
N LYS A 53 -3.63 -8.66 -13.62
CA LYS A 53 -3.16 -7.52 -12.83
C LYS A 53 -1.91 -7.92 -12.04
N SER A 54 -0.84 -7.15 -12.21
CA SER A 54 0.41 -7.30 -11.45
C SER A 54 0.24 -6.75 -10.02
N ILE A 55 1.29 -6.79 -9.21
CA ILE A 55 1.27 -6.16 -7.88
C ILE A 55 0.99 -4.66 -7.97
N ASP A 56 0.39 -4.08 -6.94
CA ASP A 56 0.26 -2.63 -6.82
C ASP A 56 1.66 -1.99 -6.60
N PRO A 57 2.07 -0.99 -7.40
CA PRO A 57 3.35 -0.30 -7.23
C PRO A 57 3.57 0.23 -5.82
N ALA A 58 2.56 0.85 -5.20
CA ALA A 58 2.69 1.38 -3.85
C ALA A 58 2.84 0.25 -2.81
N VAL A 59 2.24 -0.93 -3.04
CA VAL A 59 2.45 -2.10 -2.17
C VAL A 59 3.87 -2.63 -2.33
N PHE A 60 4.37 -2.77 -3.56
CA PHE A 60 5.73 -3.22 -3.83
C PHE A 60 6.76 -2.35 -3.09
N PHE A 61 6.67 -1.03 -3.23
CA PHE A 61 7.58 -0.12 -2.54
C PHE A 61 7.41 -0.11 -1.02
N LYS A 62 6.19 -0.32 -0.48
CA LYS A 62 6.01 -0.52 0.97
C LYS A 62 6.75 -1.75 1.48
N LEU A 63 6.77 -2.85 0.73
CA LEU A 63 7.55 -4.03 1.10
C LEU A 63 9.05 -3.74 1.12
N CYS A 64 9.56 -3.01 0.12
CA CYS A 64 10.96 -2.55 0.11
C CYS A 64 11.28 -1.64 1.29
N LEU A 65 10.40 -0.70 1.63
CA LEU A 65 10.57 0.19 2.78
C LEU A 65 10.61 -0.58 4.09
N VAL A 66 9.71 -1.53 4.29
CA VAL A 66 9.71 -2.39 5.49
C VAL A 66 11.03 -3.18 5.56
N GLY A 67 11.48 -3.79 4.46
CA GLY A 67 12.75 -4.51 4.43
C GLY A 67 14.01 -3.64 4.56
N TYR A 68 13.88 -2.32 4.52
CA TYR A 68 14.97 -1.37 4.80
C TYR A 68 14.93 -0.83 6.23
N LEU A 69 13.75 -0.75 6.83
CA LEU A 69 13.51 -0.16 8.15
C LEU A 69 13.58 -1.19 9.29
N GLU A 70 13.58 -2.48 8.96
CA GLU A 70 13.76 -3.64 9.84
C GLU A 70 15.08 -4.34 9.50
#